data_AF-A0A2S9HNP2-F1
#
_entry.id   AF-A0A2S9HNP2-F1
#
_cell.length_a   1.000
_cell.length_b   1.000
_cell.length_c   1.000
_cell.angle_alpha   90.00
_cell.angle_beta   90.00
_cell.angle_gamma   90.00
#
_symmetry.space_group_name_H-M   'P 1'
#
loop_
_entity.id
_entity.type
_entity.pdbx_description
1 polymer ?
#
loop_
_entity_poly.entity_id
_entity_poly.type
_entity_poly.pdbx_seq_one_letter_code
_entity_poly.pdbx_strand_id
1 'polypeptide(L)' 'MKRFLLVLQGCFWLNICLLPLSFFIGVMATDPPDSTEFDFWKGFLFIQGIPLIVFVIGFFILVVINNKKILIYNSVVLM' A
#
# COMPACT_ATOMS: atom_id res chain seq x y z
N MET A 1 7.34 -11.74 13.75
CA MET A 1 6.24 -10.78 13.52
C MET A 1 6.62 -9.33 13.83
N LYS A 2 7.25 -9.00 14.98
CA LYS A 2 7.64 -7.60 15.30
C LYS A 2 8.47 -6.91 14.21
N ARG A 3 9.51 -7.56 13.66
CA ARG A 3 10.31 -7.03 12.55
C ARG A 3 9.48 -6.76 11.27
N PHE A 4 8.52 -7.63 10.97
CA PHE A 4 7.64 -7.49 9.81
C PHE A 4 6.66 -6.32 9.98
N LEU A 5 6.12 -6.13 11.19
CA LEU A 5 5.28 -4.98 11.53
C LEU A 5 6.04 -3.66 11.40
N LEU A 6 7.32 -3.62 11.81
CA LEU A 6 8.16 -2.43 11.63
C LEU A 6 8.37 -2.09 10.15
N VAL A 7 8.57 -3.09 9.28
CA VAL A 7 8.67 -2.87 7.83
C VAL A 7 7.36 -2.30 7.29
N LEU A 8 6.21 -2.88 7.66
CA LEU A 8 4.90 -2.37 7.24
C LEU A 8 4.63 -0.94 7.71
N GLN A 9 4.99 -0.61 8.94
CA GLN A 9 4.88 0.74 9.48
C GLN A 9 5.79 1.72 8.72
N GLY A 10 7.01 1.31 8.39
CA GLY A 10 7.91 2.10 7.55
C GLY A 10 7.33 2.37 6.15
N CYS A 11 6.78 1.34 5.50
CA CYS A 11 6.09 1.48 4.22
C CYS A 11 4.88 2.43 4.31
N PHE A 12 4.12 2.38 5.40
CA PHE A 12 2.99 3.27 5.63
C PHE A 12 3.44 4.74 5.72
N TRP A 13 4.49 5.02 6.51
CA TRP A 13 5.05 6.36 6.60
C TRP A 13 5.62 6.85 5.27
N LEU A 14 6.32 5.99 4.51
CA LEU A 14 6.79 6.34 3.17
C LEU A 14 5.65 6.72 2.24
N ASN A 15 4.53 5.98 2.29
CA ASN A 15 3.34 6.33 1.51
C ASN A 15 2.84 7.73 1.87
N ILE A 16 2.71 8.06 3.16
CA ILE A 16 2.28 9.39 3.63
C ILE A 16 3.25 10.48 3.16
N CYS A 17 4.55 10.27 3.30
CA CYS A 17 5.56 11.25 2.88
C CYS A 17 5.55 11.51 1.37
N LEU A 18 5.22 10.49 0.57
CA LEU A 18 5.16 10.59 -0.89
C LEU A 18 3.85 11.18 -1.40
N LEU A 19 2.78 11.20 -0.59
CA LEU A 19 1.47 11.73 -1.00
C LEU A 19 1.51 13.17 -1.55
N PRO A 20 2.13 14.15 -0.87
CA PRO A 20 2.17 15.52 -1.40
C PRO A 20 2.87 15.59 -2.76
N LEU A 21 3.95 14.83 -2.94
CA LEU A 21 4.70 14.78 -4.18
C LEU A 21 3.91 14.08 -5.31
N SER A 22 3.24 12.96 -5.01
CA SER A 22 2.43 12.24 -6.00
C SER A 22 1.22 13.06 -6.43
N PHE A 23 0.57 13.78 -5.51
CA PHE A 23 -0.49 14.74 -5.86
C PHE A 23 0.04 15.87 -6.75
N PHE A 24 1.20 16.45 -6.41
CA PHE A 24 1.81 17.51 -7.22
C PHE A 24 2.11 17.05 -8.64
N ILE A 25 2.73 15.88 -8.80
CA ILE A 25 3.03 15.30 -10.13
C ILE A 25 1.76 14.92 -10.89
N GLY A 26 0.74 14.39 -10.20
CA GLY A 26 -0.55 14.10 -10.80
C GLY A 26 -1.22 15.35 -11.38
N VAL A 27 -1.25 16.45 -10.62
CA VAL A 27 -1.81 17.73 -11.10
C VAL A 27 -1.01 18.28 -12.28
N MET A 28 0.32 18.21 -12.23
CA MET A 28 1.16 18.64 -13.34
C MET A 28 0.95 17.80 -14.61
N ALA A 29 0.59 16.52 -14.47
CA ALA A 29 0.24 15.67 -15.61
C ALA A 29 -1.07 16.09 -16.31
N THR A 30 -1.90 16.90 -15.65
CA THR A 30 -3.15 17.47 -16.21
C THR A 30 -3.00 18.88 -16.76
N ASP A 31 -1.76 19.37 -16.91
CA ASP A 31 -1.50 20.67 -17.52
C ASP A 31 -1.96 20.77 -19.00
N PRO A 32 -1.84 19.73 -19.85
CA PRO A 32 -2.29 19.80 -21.24
C PRO A 32 -3.81 19.98 -21.37
N PRO A 33 -4.29 20.74 -22.38
CA PRO A 33 -5.72 21.04 -22.56
C PRO A 33 -6.58 19.82 -22.91
N ASP A 34 -5.97 18.79 -23.50
CA ASP A 34 -6.64 17.51 -23.83
C ASP A 34 -6.46 16.45 -22.74
N SER A 35 -5.93 16.82 -21.57
CA SER A 35 -5.67 15.88 -20.49
C SER A 35 -6.96 15.39 -19.83
N THR A 36 -6.90 14.18 -19.29
CA THR A 36 -8.02 13.53 -18.61
C THR A 36 -7.67 13.21 -17.17
N GLU A 37 -8.66 12.83 -16.36
CA GLU A 37 -8.42 12.30 -15.01
C GLU A 37 -7.47 11.09 -15.04
N PHE A 38 -7.42 10.33 -16.14
CA PHE A 38 -6.49 9.21 -16.30
C PHE A 38 -5.03 9.66 -16.30
N ASP A 39 -4.73 10.85 -16.83
CA ASP A 39 -3.37 11.39 -16.83
C ASP A 39 -2.94 11.86 -15.44
N PHE A 40 -3.88 12.38 -14.63
CA PHE A 40 -3.67 12.58 -13.19
C PHE A 40 -3.26 11.26 -12.51
N TRP A 41 -4.04 10.20 -12.70
CA TRP A 41 -3.77 8.91 -12.08
C TRP A 41 -2.44 8.31 -12.55
N LYS A 42 -2.05 8.48 -13.81
CA LYS A 42 -0.71 8.10 -14.29
C LYS A 42 0.38 8.83 -13.53
N GLY A 43 0.29 10.16 -13.42
CA GLY A 43 1.29 10.97 -12.70
C GLY A 43 1.35 10.63 -11.21
N PHE A 44 0.19 10.48 -10.57
CA PHE A 44 0.08 10.10 -9.17
C PHE A 44 0.68 8.72 -8.89
N LEU A 45 0.28 7.71 -9.67
CA LEU A 45 0.73 6.33 -9.50
C LEU A 45 2.18 6.12 -9.97
N PHE A 46 2.77 7.02 -10.77
CA PHE A 46 4.18 6.96 -11.11
C PHE A 46 5.07 7.05 -9.86
N ILE A 47 4.70 7.92 -8.91
CA ILE A 47 5.42 8.07 -7.63
C ILE A 47 4.86 7.09 -6.58
N GLN A 48 3.54 7.01 -6.46
CA GLN A 48 2.88 6.29 -5.37
C GLN A 48 2.72 4.78 -5.63
N GLY A 49 2.80 4.33 -6.89
CA GLY A 49 2.46 2.97 -7.30
C GLY A 49 3.30 1.91 -6.61
N ILE A 50 4.63 2.01 -6.68
CA ILE A 50 5.53 1.05 -6.01
C ILE A 50 5.31 1.04 -4.48
N PRO A 51 5.33 2.21 -3.78
CA PRO A 51 5.02 2.28 -2.36
C PRO A 51 3.69 1.62 -1.96
N LEU A 52 2.62 1.83 -2.74
CA LEU A 52 1.31 1.26 -2.48
C LEU A 52 1.30 -0.24 -2.68
N ILE A 53 1.86 -0.73 -3.79
CA ILE A 53 1.91 -2.17 -4.11
C ILE A 53 2.63 -2.94 -3.01
N VAL A 54 3.80 -2.45 -2.58
CA VAL A 54 4.57 -3.07 -1.50
C VAL A 54 3.78 -3.11 -0.19
N PHE A 55 3.11 -2.01 0.15
CA PHE A 55 2.28 -1.93 1.36
C PHE A 55 1.10 -2.92 1.31
N VAL A 56 0.37 -2.98 0.19
CA VAL A 56 -0.78 -3.88 0.02
C VAL A 56 -0.36 -5.34 0.10
N ILE A 57 0.73 -5.73 -0.57
CA ILE A 57 1.25 -7.11 -0.51
C ILE A 57 1.65 -7.48 0.92
N GLY A 58 2.39 -6.61 1.61
CA GLY A 58 2.79 -6.84 2.99
C GLY A 58 1.57 -6.98 3.92
N PHE A 59 0.54 -6.15 3.72
CA PHE A 59 -0.69 -6.21 4.48
C PHE A 59 -1.45 -7.52 4.23
N PHE A 60 -1.53 -7.96 2.98
CA PHE A 60 -2.20 -9.22 2.62
C PHE A 60 -1.50 -10.43 3.27
N ILE A 61 -0.17 -10.47 3.24
CA ILE A 61 0.63 -11.52 3.91
C ILE A 61 0.31 -11.56 5.41
N LEU A 62 0.20 -10.39 6.06
CA LEU A 62 -0.13 -10.30 7.48
C LEU A 62 -1.50 -10.93 7.79
N VAL A 63 -2.51 -10.58 7.01
CA VAL A 63 -3.88 -11.10 7.17
C VAL A 63 -3.90 -12.62 7.00
N VAL A 64 -3.26 -13.15 5.95
CA VAL A 64 -3.20 -14.59 5.69
C VAL A 64 -2.52 -15.35 6.84
N ILE A 65 -1.41 -14.84 7.36
CA ILE A 65 -0.70 -15.48 8.48
C ILE A 65 -1.56 -15.51 9.75
N ASN A 66 -2.25 -14.41 10.05
CA ASN A 66 -3.09 -14.32 11.25
C ASN A 66 -4.30 -15.27 11.18
N ASN A 67 -4.94 -15.39 10.01
CA ASN A 67 -6.05 -16.31 9.80
C ASN A 67 -5.63 -17.77 9.98
N LYS A 68 -4.45 -18.16 9.48
CA LYS A 68 -3.92 -19.52 9.70
C LYS A 68 -3.68 -19.84 11.18
N LYS A 69 -3.19 -18.87 11.96
CA LYS A 69 -2.98 -19.07 13.40
C LYS A 69 -4.28 -19.29 14.16
N ILE A 70 -5.34 -18.56 13.80
CA ILE A 70 -6.67 -18.71 14.41
C ILE A 70 -7.23 -20.11 14.13
N LEU A 71 -7.11 -20.59 12.89
CA LEU A 71 -7.58 -21.93 12.51
C LEU A 71 -6.86 -23.04 13.29
N ILE A 72 -5.54 -22.96 13.43
CA ILE A 72 -4.76 -23.95 14.19
C ILE A 72 -5.14 -23.92 15.68
N TYR A 73 -5.27 -22.74 16.27
CA TYR A 73 -5.68 -22.62 17.67
C TYR A 73 -7.05 -23.26 17.92
N ASN A 74 -8.03 -22.98 17.07
CA ASN A 74 -9.36 -23.58 17.19
C ASN A 74 -9.32 -25.11 17.03
N SER A 75 -8.50 -25.65 16.10
CA SER A 75 -8.38 -27.10 15.95
C SER A 75 -7.74 -27.80 17.16
N VAL A 76 -6.83 -27.13 17.87
CA VAL A 76 -6.16 -27.69 19.06
C VAL A 76 -7.06 -27.60 20.30
N VAL A 77 -7.86 -26.54 20.43
CA VAL A 77 -8.79 -26.38 21.57
C VAL A 77 -10.01 -27.31 21.47
N LEU A 78 -10.42 -27.66 20.25
CA LEU A 78 -11.56 -28.55 20.01
C LEU A 78 -11.20 -30.05 20.06
N MET A 79 -9.94 -30.39 20.37
CA MET A 79 -9.42 -31.76 20.45
C MET A 79 -9.05 -32.10 21.89
#